data_AF-A0A2N1MB47-F1
#
_entry.id   AF-A0A2N1MB47-F1
#
_cell.length_a   1.000
_cell.length_b   1.000
_cell.length_c   1.000
_cell.angle_alpha   90.00
_cell.angle_beta   90.00
_cell.angle_gamma   90.00
#
_symmetry.space_group_name_H-M   'P 1'
#
loop_
_entity.id
_entity.type
_entity.pdbx_description
1 polymer ?
#
loop_
_entity_poly.entity_id
_entity_poly.type
_entity_poly.pdbx_seq_one_letter_code
_entity_poly.pdbx_strand_id
1 'polypeptide(L)'
;MSGEKCGHKISKGGSKDFGERYIPCDDLIVVAQHQDEELWEAVQCFYEFIAMDKQAPWYEDVKFKMIAPEELPDISSFKRTGRSTLIVFDDLAGEPLATQLKIIPFFRSGRHDGISSIYIAQRFYEIHLNIRGNFTYISLHRGCGTLDSIKRILKDMYDDYEPLAKKIYEI
;
A
#
# COMPACT_ATOMS: atom_id res chain seq x y z
N MET A 1 -25.35 21.06 -4.76
CA MET A 1 -24.54 21.87 -3.84
C MET A 1 -23.44 20.95 -3.35
N SER A 2 -22.14 21.19 -3.44
CA SER A 2 -21.28 22.18 -4.09
C SER A 2 -19.99 21.41 -4.35
N GLY A 3 -19.66 21.14 -5.62
CA GLY A 3 -18.40 20.51 -5.98
C GLY A 3 -17.27 21.53 -5.88
N GLU A 4 -16.52 21.49 -4.79
CA GLU A 4 -15.26 22.22 -4.69
C GLU A 4 -14.24 21.56 -5.62
N LYS A 5 -13.87 22.30 -6.67
CA LYS A 5 -12.82 21.91 -7.59
C LYS A 5 -11.48 22.09 -6.87
N CYS A 6 -10.75 21.00 -6.66
CA CYS A 6 -9.36 21.04 -6.22
C CYS A 6 -8.51 21.74 -7.30
N GLY A 7 -8.37 23.06 -7.17
CA GLY A 7 -7.71 23.92 -8.13
C GLY A 7 -6.31 24.30 -7.65
N HIS A 8 -5.33 23.41 -7.84
CA HIS A 8 -3.92 23.78 -7.75
C HIS A 8 -3.32 23.94 -9.15
N LYS A 9 -2.93 25.18 -9.50
CA LYS A 9 -2.16 25.48 -10.72
C LYS A 9 -0.70 25.09 -10.49
N ILE A 10 -0.25 24.02 -11.15
CA ILE A 10 1.18 23.70 -11.25
C ILE A 10 1.76 24.42 -12.48
N SER A 11 2.90 25.08 -12.30
CA SER A 11 3.59 25.89 -13.31
C SER A 11 4.10 25.02 -14.46
N LYS A 12 3.87 25.50 -15.70
CA LYS A 12 4.44 24.92 -16.93
C LYS A 12 5.95 25.20 -16.98
N GLY A 13 6.75 24.24 -16.49
CA GLY A 13 8.20 24.14 -16.73
C GLY A 13 8.47 23.04 -17.75
N GLY A 14 9.32 23.34 -18.74
CA GLY A 14 9.49 22.55 -19.97
C GLY A 14 10.07 21.15 -19.81
N SER A 15 9.76 20.35 -20.83
CA SER A 15 10.11 18.95 -21.09
C SER A 15 11.49 18.47 -20.60
N LYS A 16 11.47 17.41 -19.79
CA LYS A 16 12.53 16.39 -19.73
C LYS A 16 11.86 15.02 -19.57
N ASP A 17 11.98 14.19 -20.61
CA ASP A 17 11.79 12.74 -20.65
C ASP A 17 10.76 12.12 -19.68
N PHE A 18 9.50 12.08 -20.10
CA PHE A 18 8.42 11.27 -19.48
C PHE A 18 8.51 9.78 -19.91
N GLY A 19 9.73 9.28 -20.19
CA GLY A 19 9.94 7.98 -20.85
C GLY A 19 9.69 6.75 -19.95
N GLU A 20 9.64 6.93 -18.64
CA GLU A 20 9.32 5.89 -17.66
C GLU A 20 8.03 6.29 -16.94
N ARG A 21 7.10 5.34 -16.78
CA ARG A 21 5.84 5.58 -16.07
C ARG A 21 6.12 6.14 -14.68
N TYR A 22 5.31 7.10 -14.25
CA TYR A 22 5.41 7.64 -12.88
C TYR A 22 5.00 6.61 -11.84
N ILE A 23 4.08 5.70 -12.21
CA ILE A 23 3.53 4.68 -11.33
C ILE A 23 3.72 3.31 -12.01
N PRO A 24 4.50 2.39 -11.41
CA PRO A 24 4.78 1.09 -12.01
C PRO A 24 3.63 0.07 -11.86
N CYS A 25 2.56 0.39 -11.11
CA CYS A 25 1.34 -0.43 -11.05
C CYS A 25 0.22 0.14 -11.92
N ASP A 26 -0.66 -0.75 -12.37
CA ASP A 26 -1.83 -0.41 -13.16
C ASP A 26 -3.05 -0.12 -12.27
N ASP A 27 -3.17 -0.81 -11.14
CA ASP A 27 -4.29 -0.62 -10.23
C ASP A 27 -3.78 -0.44 -8.80
N LEU A 28 -4.39 0.47 -8.05
CA LEU A 28 -4.24 0.62 -6.60
C LEU A 28 -5.58 0.28 -5.93
N ILE A 29 -5.56 -0.72 -5.05
CA ILE A 29 -6.68 -1.09 -4.20
C ILE A 29 -6.31 -0.83 -2.75
N VAL A 30 -7.11 -0.04 -2.05
CA VAL A 30 -6.98 0.19 -0.61
C VAL A 30 -8.10 -0.55 0.10
N VAL A 31 -7.74 -1.36 1.09
CA VAL A 31 -8.65 -2.12 1.94
C VAL A 31 -8.58 -1.50 3.33
N ALA A 32 -9.63 -0.78 3.71
CA ALA A 32 -9.69 -0.02 4.96
C ALA A 32 -11.09 -0.11 5.58
N GLN A 33 -11.18 -0.08 6.90
CA GLN A 33 -12.46 0.01 7.62
C GLN A 33 -13.07 1.42 7.50
N HIS A 34 -12.24 2.45 7.66
CA HIS A 34 -12.64 3.85 7.62
C HIS A 34 -12.27 4.44 6.26
N GLN A 35 -13.25 4.47 5.36
CA GLN A 35 -13.08 4.96 4.00
C GLN A 35 -13.18 6.49 3.88
N ASP A 36 -13.46 7.17 4.99
CA ASP A 36 -13.63 8.62 5.09
C ASP A 36 -12.35 9.35 5.51
N GLU A 37 -11.21 8.66 5.57
CA GLU A 37 -9.93 9.26 5.92
C GLU A 37 -9.42 10.22 4.84
N GLU A 38 -9.12 11.47 5.23
CA GLU A 38 -8.59 12.54 4.36
C GLU A 38 -7.33 12.11 3.59
N LEU A 39 -6.54 11.17 4.15
CA LEU A 39 -5.31 10.68 3.53
C LEU A 39 -5.60 9.92 2.22
N TRP A 40 -6.57 9.02 2.22
CA TRP A 40 -6.91 8.23 1.02
C TRP A 40 -7.68 9.05 0.00
N GLU A 41 -8.42 10.07 0.42
CA GLU A 41 -9.04 11.04 -0.48
C GLU A 41 -7.97 11.78 -1.31
N ALA A 42 -6.89 12.24 -0.69
CA ALA A 42 -5.79 12.90 -1.41
C ALA A 42 -5.13 11.97 -2.45
N VAL A 43 -4.93 10.69 -2.09
CA VAL A 43 -4.38 9.67 -3.00
C VAL A 43 -5.36 9.40 -4.15
N GLN A 44 -6.65 9.26 -3.85
CA GLN A 44 -7.70 9.07 -4.84
C GLN A 44 -7.72 10.23 -5.84
N CYS A 45 -7.74 11.47 -5.37
CA CYS A 45 -7.71 12.66 -6.23
C CYS A 45 -6.50 12.67 -7.16
N PHE A 46 -5.33 12.24 -6.68
CA PHE A 46 -4.13 12.16 -7.51
C PHE A 46 -4.26 11.09 -8.61
N TYR A 47 -4.74 9.89 -8.28
CA TYR A 47 -4.96 8.82 -9.26
C TYR A 47 -6.03 9.19 -10.29
N GLU A 48 -7.14 9.78 -9.85
CA GLU A 48 -8.19 10.26 -10.75
C GLU A 48 -7.65 11.34 -11.69
N PHE A 49 -6.85 12.28 -11.18
CA PHE A 49 -6.27 13.35 -12.00
C PHE A 49 -5.40 12.82 -13.14
N ILE A 50 -4.50 11.86 -12.85
CA ILE A 50 -3.61 11.28 -13.88
C ILE A 50 -4.33 10.32 -14.83
N ALA A 51 -5.47 9.76 -14.44
CA ALA A 51 -6.29 8.89 -15.28
C ALA A 51 -7.39 9.64 -16.08
N MET A 52 -7.61 10.94 -15.82
CA MET A 52 -8.77 11.67 -16.33
C MET A 52 -8.71 11.98 -17.83
N ASP A 53 -7.57 12.43 -18.35
CA ASP A 53 -7.45 12.94 -19.71
C ASP A 53 -6.44 12.12 -20.54
N LYS A 54 -6.97 11.23 -21.40
CA LYS A 54 -6.17 10.37 -22.29
C LYS A 54 -5.30 11.12 -23.30
N GLN A 55 -5.54 12.41 -23.52
CA GLN A 55 -4.75 13.25 -24.43
C GLN A 55 -3.67 14.04 -23.67
N ALA A 56 -3.72 14.07 -22.34
CA ALA A 56 -2.74 14.77 -21.55
C ALA A 56 -1.37 14.06 -21.58
N PRO A 57 -0.26 14.80 -21.58
CA PRO A 57 1.09 14.21 -21.59
C PRO A 57 1.45 13.48 -20.28
N TRP A 58 0.69 13.69 -19.21
CA TRP A 58 0.85 13.01 -17.92
C TRP A 58 -0.20 11.89 -17.69
N TYR A 59 -0.93 11.51 -18.73
CA TYR A 59 -1.92 10.43 -18.63
C TYR A 59 -1.26 9.11 -18.27
N GLU A 60 -1.87 8.40 -17.32
CA GLU A 60 -1.53 7.02 -16.96
C GLU A 60 -2.82 6.18 -16.97
N ASP A 61 -2.78 4.97 -17.53
CA ASP A 61 -3.91 4.02 -17.51
C ASP A 61 -4.01 3.30 -16.15
N VAL A 62 -4.23 4.10 -15.11
CA VAL A 62 -4.30 3.64 -13.72
C VAL A 62 -5.72 3.68 -13.15
N LYS A 63 -5.99 2.83 -12.16
CA LYS A 63 -7.26 2.84 -11.42
C LYS A 63 -6.99 2.88 -9.94
N PHE A 64 -7.85 3.61 -9.22
CA PHE A 64 -7.92 3.60 -7.78
C PHE A 64 -9.24 2.98 -7.33
N LYS A 65 -9.21 2.14 -6.31
CA LYS A 65 -10.41 1.65 -5.64
C LYS A 65 -10.17 1.57 -4.13
N MET A 66 -11.10 2.09 -3.36
CA MET A 66 -11.17 1.84 -1.93
C MET A 66 -12.32 0.87 -1.65
N ILE A 67 -12.07 -0.14 -0.83
CA ILE A 67 -13.04 -1.21 -0.51
C ILE A 67 -13.02 -1.55 0.98
N ALA A 68 -14.14 -2.05 1.48
CA ALA A 68 -14.21 -2.56 2.84
C ALA A 68 -13.59 -3.97 2.91
N PRO A 69 -13.12 -4.44 4.08
CA PRO A 69 -12.54 -5.79 4.21
C PRO A 69 -13.50 -6.93 3.80
N GLU A 70 -14.81 -6.72 3.91
CA GLU A 70 -15.84 -7.67 3.49
C GLU A 70 -15.88 -7.85 1.97
N GLU A 71 -15.52 -6.80 1.24
CA GLU A 71 -15.50 -6.73 -0.23
C GLU A 71 -14.16 -7.19 -0.82
N LEU A 72 -13.20 -7.58 0.03
CA LEU A 72 -11.90 -8.08 -0.40
C LEU A 72 -12.10 -9.24 -1.38
N PRO A 73 -11.71 -9.08 -2.66
CA PRO A 73 -11.87 -10.14 -3.64
C PRO A 73 -10.99 -11.35 -3.33
N ASP A 74 -11.38 -12.52 -3.83
CA ASP A 74 -10.49 -13.68 -3.81
C ASP A 74 -9.27 -13.43 -4.71
N ILE A 75 -8.09 -13.89 -4.32
CA ILE A 75 -6.85 -13.71 -5.09
C ILE A 75 -6.97 -14.19 -6.54
N SER A 76 -7.80 -15.20 -6.81
CA SER A 76 -8.02 -15.71 -8.16
C SER A 76 -8.67 -14.70 -9.11
N SER A 77 -9.33 -13.65 -8.59
CA SER A 77 -9.91 -12.59 -9.43
C SER A 77 -8.85 -11.76 -10.17
N PHE A 78 -7.61 -11.77 -9.69
CA PHE A 78 -6.49 -11.05 -10.30
C PHE A 78 -5.76 -11.89 -11.36
N LYS A 79 -6.06 -13.18 -11.45
CA LYS A 79 -5.42 -14.06 -12.41
C LYS A 79 -5.75 -13.65 -13.84
N ARG A 80 -4.71 -13.47 -14.65
CA ARG A 80 -4.81 -13.20 -16.10
C ARG A 80 -5.55 -11.89 -16.43
N THR A 81 -5.61 -10.94 -15.51
CA THR A 81 -6.09 -9.57 -15.80
C THR A 81 -5.16 -8.84 -16.77
N GLY A 82 -3.88 -9.23 -16.80
CA GLY A 82 -2.83 -8.52 -17.52
C GLY A 82 -2.45 -7.18 -16.86
N ARG A 83 -2.99 -6.89 -15.67
CA ARG A 83 -2.78 -5.66 -14.91
C ARG A 83 -2.04 -5.96 -13.61
N SER A 84 -1.03 -5.15 -13.32
CA SER A 84 -0.27 -5.21 -12.08
C SER A 84 -0.99 -4.41 -11.00
N THR A 85 -1.41 -5.05 -9.92
CA THR A 85 -2.15 -4.41 -8.83
C THR A 85 -1.27 -4.21 -7.60
N LEU A 86 -1.26 -3.00 -7.06
CA LEU A 86 -0.81 -2.74 -5.70
C LEU A 86 -2.03 -2.79 -4.78
N ILE A 87 -2.01 -3.66 -3.78
CA ILE A 87 -3.05 -3.71 -2.74
C ILE A 87 -2.47 -3.25 -1.41
N VAL A 88 -3.16 -2.33 -0.74
CA VAL A 88 -2.79 -1.80 0.58
C VAL A 88 -3.84 -2.24 1.58
N PHE A 89 -3.41 -2.93 2.64
CA PHE A 89 -4.25 -3.29 3.78
C PHE A 89 -3.98 -2.28 4.89
N ASP A 90 -4.94 -1.41 5.17
CA ASP A 90 -4.77 -0.29 6.08
C ASP A 90 -5.49 -0.53 7.41
N ASP A 91 -4.70 -0.45 8.49
CA ASP A 91 -5.07 -0.68 9.89
C ASP A 91 -5.93 -1.91 10.18
N LEU A 92 -5.76 -2.98 9.40
CA LEU A 92 -6.56 -4.20 9.58
C LEU A 92 -6.02 -5.15 10.66
N ALA A 93 -4.95 -4.79 11.38
CA ALA A 93 -4.26 -5.70 12.30
C ALA A 93 -5.15 -6.15 13.47
N GLY A 94 -6.07 -5.28 13.91
CA GLY A 94 -7.06 -5.58 14.95
C GLY A 94 -8.30 -6.36 14.47
N GLU A 95 -8.40 -6.62 13.17
CA GLU A 95 -9.56 -7.32 12.59
C GLU A 95 -9.68 -8.77 13.06
N PRO A 96 -10.90 -9.34 13.05
CA PRO A 96 -11.10 -10.75 13.35
C PRO A 96 -10.21 -11.66 12.51
N LEU A 97 -9.83 -12.81 13.09
CA LEU A 97 -9.00 -13.81 12.41
C LEU A 97 -9.53 -14.17 11.01
N ALA A 98 -10.86 -14.21 10.83
CA ALA A 98 -11.46 -14.48 9.52
C ALA A 98 -11.01 -13.49 8.44
N THR A 99 -10.92 -12.20 8.75
CA THR A 99 -10.43 -11.16 7.83
C THR A 99 -8.94 -11.35 7.56
N GLN A 100 -8.13 -11.54 8.61
CA GLN A 100 -6.69 -11.81 8.49
C GLN A 100 -6.39 -13.03 7.61
N LEU A 101 -7.17 -14.10 7.74
CA LEU A 101 -7.01 -15.31 6.92
C LEU A 101 -7.27 -15.07 5.43
N LYS A 102 -8.18 -14.16 5.07
CA LYS A 102 -8.41 -13.75 3.67
C LYS A 102 -7.25 -12.94 3.09
N ILE A 103 -6.46 -12.27 3.93
CA ILE A 103 -5.31 -11.45 3.51
C ILE A 103 -4.07 -12.32 3.20
N ILE A 104 -3.90 -13.45 3.88
CA ILE A 104 -2.72 -14.34 3.74
C ILE A 104 -2.34 -14.66 2.28
N PRO A 105 -3.28 -15.05 1.38
CA PRO A 105 -2.94 -15.38 0.00
C PRO A 105 -2.23 -14.24 -0.75
N PHE A 106 -2.57 -12.99 -0.48
CA PHE A 106 -2.00 -11.82 -1.14
C PHE A 106 -0.49 -11.69 -0.85
N PHE A 107 -0.07 -11.94 0.39
CA PHE A 107 1.35 -11.91 0.76
C PHE A 107 2.09 -13.19 0.37
N ARG A 108 1.42 -14.35 0.42
CA ARG A 108 2.06 -15.63 0.14
C ARG A 108 2.25 -15.91 -1.35
N SER A 109 1.27 -15.57 -2.18
CA SER A 109 1.25 -15.93 -3.61
C SER A 109 0.85 -14.81 -4.56
N GLY A 110 0.54 -13.60 -4.05
CA GLY A 110 0.08 -12.47 -4.87
C GLY A 110 0.98 -12.14 -6.07
N ARG A 111 2.31 -12.25 -5.91
CA ARG A 111 3.27 -11.96 -6.99
C ARG A 111 3.07 -12.83 -8.23
N HIS A 112 2.61 -14.07 -8.09
CA HIS A 112 2.32 -14.94 -9.23
C HIS A 112 1.10 -14.47 -10.02
N ASP A 113 0.23 -13.69 -9.39
CA ASP A 113 -1.02 -13.17 -9.94
C ASP A 113 -0.94 -11.66 -10.23
N GLY A 114 0.28 -11.10 -10.30
CA GLY A 114 0.51 -9.68 -10.62
C GLY A 114 0.23 -8.72 -9.47
N ILE A 115 0.15 -9.21 -8.23
CA ILE A 115 -0.17 -8.42 -7.05
C ILE A 115 1.06 -8.15 -6.18
N SER A 116 1.29 -6.89 -5.86
CA SER A 116 2.18 -6.46 -4.77
C SER A 116 1.33 -6.00 -3.58
N SER A 117 1.72 -6.39 -2.35
CA SER A 117 0.92 -6.11 -1.14
C SER A 117 1.69 -5.24 -0.16
N ILE A 118 1.01 -4.26 0.44
CA ILE A 118 1.50 -3.44 1.55
C ILE A 118 0.54 -3.65 2.72
N TYR A 119 1.10 -3.78 3.92
CA TYR A 119 0.34 -3.79 5.16
C TYR A 119 0.74 -2.58 6.00
N ILE A 120 -0.23 -1.74 6.37
CA ILE A 120 -0.04 -0.60 7.26
C ILE A 120 -0.69 -0.96 8.58
N ALA A 121 0.07 -0.88 9.68
CA ALA A 121 -0.43 -1.21 11.00
C ALA A 121 0.33 -0.44 12.08
N GLN A 122 -0.36 -0.12 13.16
CA GLN A 122 0.27 0.47 14.35
C GLN A 122 1.08 -0.57 15.14
N ARG A 123 0.65 -1.83 15.13
CA ARG A 123 1.21 -2.91 15.96
C ARG A 123 1.60 -4.11 15.12
N PHE A 124 2.90 -4.31 14.95
CA PHE A 124 3.45 -5.40 14.15
C PHE A 124 2.93 -6.78 14.59
N TYR A 125 2.91 -7.06 15.90
CA TYR A 125 2.55 -8.39 16.41
C TYR A 125 1.06 -8.73 16.41
N GLU A 126 0.18 -7.77 16.10
CA GLU A 126 -1.25 -8.04 15.87
C GLU A 126 -1.50 -8.59 14.46
N ILE A 127 -0.59 -8.32 13.52
CA ILE A 127 -0.63 -8.91 12.18
C ILE A 127 -0.41 -10.42 12.27
N HIS A 128 -1.26 -11.18 11.59
CA HIS A 128 -1.20 -12.64 11.57
C HIS A 128 0.19 -13.16 11.16
N LEU A 129 0.71 -14.17 11.86
CA LEU A 129 2.08 -14.69 11.68
C LEU A 129 2.40 -15.07 10.22
N ASN A 130 1.46 -15.71 9.52
CA ASN A 130 1.63 -16.09 8.11
C ASN A 130 1.71 -14.89 7.15
N ILE A 131 1.19 -13.72 7.54
CA ILE A 131 1.39 -12.50 6.75
C ILE A 131 2.80 -11.98 7.02
N ARG A 132 3.19 -11.85 8.29
CA ARG A 132 4.50 -11.34 8.71
C ARG A 132 5.67 -12.14 8.14
N GLY A 133 5.57 -13.48 8.18
CA GLY A 133 6.59 -14.38 7.63
C GLY A 133 6.76 -14.30 6.12
N ASN A 134 5.88 -13.59 5.40
CA ASN A 134 5.97 -13.37 3.95
C ASN A 134 6.35 -11.92 3.59
N PHE A 135 6.58 -11.04 4.56
CA PHE A 135 7.09 -9.70 4.27
C PHE A 135 8.49 -9.75 3.68
N THR A 136 8.70 -8.99 2.60
CA THR A 136 10.03 -8.84 1.97
C THR A 136 10.75 -7.58 2.46
N TYR A 137 9.99 -6.56 2.84
CA TYR A 137 10.48 -5.28 3.33
C TYR A 137 9.63 -4.82 4.51
N ILE A 138 10.22 -3.99 5.37
CA ILE A 138 9.53 -3.34 6.48
C ILE A 138 9.97 -1.89 6.57
N SER A 139 9.01 -0.98 6.76
CA SER A 139 9.27 0.42 7.09
C SER A 139 8.80 0.65 8.54
N LEU A 140 9.70 1.13 9.40
CA LEU A 140 9.39 1.44 10.78
C LEU A 140 9.45 2.95 10.98
N HIS A 141 8.37 3.53 11.51
CA HIS A 141 8.26 4.97 11.76
C HIS A 141 8.40 5.29 13.26
N ARG A 142 8.70 6.55 13.57
CA ARG A 142 8.80 7.04 14.96
C ARG A 142 7.51 6.72 15.71
N GLY A 143 7.64 6.10 16.89
CA GLY A 143 6.50 5.56 17.65
C GLY A 143 6.42 4.03 17.67
N CYS A 144 7.27 3.33 16.91
CA CYS A 144 7.38 1.85 16.91
C CYS A 144 7.85 1.22 18.26
N GLY A 145 7.93 2.02 19.33
CA GLY A 145 8.25 1.58 20.68
C GLY A 145 9.73 1.73 21.05
N THR A 146 10.18 0.87 21.96
CA THR A 146 11.55 0.87 22.49
C THR A 146 12.53 0.20 21.53
N LEU A 147 13.84 0.39 21.74
CA LEU A 147 14.88 -0.36 21.03
C LEU A 147 14.65 -1.87 21.08
N ASP A 148 14.22 -2.41 22.22
CA ASP A 148 13.90 -3.84 22.36
C ASP A 148 12.71 -4.27 21.48
N SER A 149 11.71 -3.39 21.31
CA SER A 149 10.58 -3.66 20.44
C SER A 149 11.01 -3.72 18.97
N ILE A 150 11.86 -2.78 18.55
CA ILE A 150 12.46 -2.75 17.21
C ILE A 150 13.31 -4.01 16.98
N LYS A 151 14.17 -4.37 17.94
CA LYS A 151 14.98 -5.61 17.87
C LYS A 151 14.12 -6.85 17.69
N ARG A 152 13.04 -6.98 18.47
CA ARG A 152 12.13 -8.12 18.36
C ARG A 152 11.49 -8.20 16.97
N ILE A 153 11.06 -7.08 16.41
CA ILE A 153 10.46 -7.03 15.06
C ILE A 153 11.50 -7.43 14.01
N LEU A 154 12.68 -6.82 14.04
CA LEU A 154 13.72 -7.07 13.03
C LEU A 154 14.29 -8.48 13.12
N LYS A 155 14.33 -9.08 14.32
CA LYS A 155 14.74 -10.48 14.52
C LYS A 155 13.84 -11.47 13.77
N ASP A 156 12.57 -11.13 13.54
CA ASP A 156 11.66 -11.97 12.74
C ASP A 156 11.97 -11.91 11.23
N MET A 157 12.82 -10.98 10.78
CA MET A 157 13.09 -10.73 9.35
C MET A 157 14.57 -10.81 8.96
N TYR A 158 15.50 -10.53 9.88
CA TYR A 158 16.93 -10.40 9.61
C TYR A 158 17.77 -11.13 10.67
N ASP A 159 18.77 -11.88 10.23
CA ASP A 159 19.72 -12.54 11.14
C ASP A 159 20.64 -11.52 11.84
N ASP A 160 21.04 -10.46 11.15
CA ASP A 160 21.93 -9.39 11.62
C ASP A 160 21.17 -8.15 12.14
N TYR A 161 20.06 -8.38 12.85
CA TYR A 161 19.14 -7.33 13.29
C TYR A 161 19.72 -6.34 14.32
N GLU A 162 20.73 -6.73 15.11
CA GLU A 162 21.27 -5.94 16.23
C GLU A 162 21.84 -4.57 15.78
N PRO A 163 22.81 -4.51 14.83
CA PRO A 163 23.30 -3.24 14.29
C PRO A 163 22.20 -2.42 13.60
N LEU A 164 21.28 -3.07 12.89
CA LEU A 164 20.20 -2.42 12.17
C LEU A 164 19.22 -1.73 13.13
N ALA A 165 18.85 -2.40 14.23
CA ALA A 165 17.97 -1.87 15.25
C ALA A 165 18.54 -0.59 15.89
N LYS A 166 19.84 -0.59 16.19
CA LYS A 166 20.53 0.58 16.75
C LYS A 166 20.47 1.77 15.80
N LYS A 167 20.75 1.53 14.51
CA LYS A 167 20.74 2.56 13.47
C LYS A 167 19.34 3.16 13.27
N ILE A 168 18.28 2.36 13.35
CA ILE A 168 16.89 2.83 13.24
C ILE A 168 16.47 3.62 14.48
N TYR A 169 16.86 3.19 15.68
CA TYR A 169 16.48 3.84 16.93
C TYR A 169 17.12 5.23 17.12
N GLU A 170 18.33 5.44 16.57
CA GLU A 170 19.09 6.68 16.72
C GLU A 170 18.66 7.79 15.72
N ILE A 171 17.69 7.54 14.83
CA ILE A 171 17.17 8.51 13.82
C ILE A 171 16.01 9.36 14.36
#